data_AF-A0A957CYH7-F1
#
_entry.id   AF-A0A957CYH7-F1
#
_cell.length_a   1.000
_cell.length_b   1.000
_cell.length_c   1.000
_cell.angle_alpha   90.00
_cell.angle_beta   90.00
_cell.angle_gamma   90.00
#
_symmetry.space_group_name_H-M   'P 1'
#
loop_
_entity.id
_entity.type
_entity.pdbx_description
1 polymer ?
#
loop_
_entity_poly.entity_id
_entity_poly.type
_entity_poly.pdbx_seq_one_letter_code
_entity_poly.pdbx_strand_id
1 'polypeptide(L)' 'MSVRNNHPQSKISYTALGLAIGLILGGIVGLIIDNMIIFAGGGLVLGLAIGAALDSRHKEDAT' A
#
# COMPACT_ATOMS: atom_id res chain seq x y z
N MET A 1 -34.22 8.80 19.52
CA MET A 1 -33.68 8.17 18.30
C MET A 1 -32.44 8.96 17.89
N SER A 2 -31.23 8.49 18.19
CA SER A 2 -29.99 9.22 17.85
C SER A 2 -29.43 8.65 16.55
N VAL A 3 -29.46 9.44 15.48
CA VAL A 3 -28.93 9.07 14.17
C VAL A 3 -27.41 9.18 14.24
N ARG A 4 -26.74 8.06 14.45
CA ARG A 4 -25.27 7.99 14.49
C ARG A 4 -24.76 8.11 13.05
N ASN A 5 -24.19 9.27 12.75
CA ASN A 5 -23.52 9.60 11.51
C ASN A 5 -22.18 8.86 11.48
N ASN A 6 -22.21 7.63 10.97
CA ASN A 6 -21.03 6.82 10.72
C ASN A 6 -20.35 7.38 9.47
N HIS A 7 -19.49 8.39 9.64
CA HIS A 7 -18.45 8.65 8.64
C HIS A 7 -17.48 7.47 8.72
N PRO A 8 -17.39 6.59 7.71
CA PRO A 8 -16.33 5.60 7.68
C PRO A 8 -15.03 6.40 7.55
N GLN A 9 -14.36 6.65 8.68
CA GLN A 9 -13.00 7.15 8.66
C GLN A 9 -12.18 6.07 7.96
N SER A 10 -11.92 6.29 6.68
CA SER A 10 -11.00 5.50 5.89
C SER A 10 -9.62 5.67 6.52
N LYS A 11 -9.30 4.83 7.51
CA LYS A 11 -7.92 4.56 7.88
C LYS A 11 -7.29 4.01 6.62
N ILE A 12 -6.64 4.88 5.85
CA ILE A 12 -5.84 4.50 4.70
C ILE A 12 -4.77 3.57 5.29
N SER A 13 -4.93 2.28 5.05
CA SER A 13 -3.99 1.27 5.54
C SER A 13 -2.64 1.53 4.92
N TYR A 14 -1.58 1.41 5.72
CA TYR A 14 -0.21 1.54 5.25
C TYR A 14 0.10 0.50 4.16
N THR A 15 -0.65 -0.60 4.13
CA THR A 15 -0.65 -1.59 3.05
C THR A 15 -1.08 -0.99 1.71
N ALA A 16 -2.15 -0.18 1.69
CA ALA A 16 -2.64 0.46 0.48
C ALA A 16 -1.66 1.53 -0.03
N LEU A 17 -1.02 2.26 0.88
CA LEU A 17 0.07 3.19 0.55
C LEU A 17 1.29 2.44 -0.02
N GLY A 18 1.71 1.36 0.60
CA GLY A 18 2.83 0.53 0.13
C GLY A 18 2.55 -0.05 -1.27
N LEU A 19 1.31 -0.49 -1.53
CA LEU A 19 0.86 -0.93 -2.84
C LEU A 19 0.92 0.20 -3.88
N ALA A 20 0.35 1.35 -3.59
CA ALA A 20 0.33 2.47 -4.52
C ALA A 20 1.75 2.94 -4.86
N ILE A 21 2.61 3.09 -3.85
CA ILE A 21 4.00 3.53 -4.02
C ILE A 21 4.82 2.47 -4.77
N GLY A 22 4.70 1.20 -4.39
CA GLY A 22 5.41 0.09 -5.02
C GLY A 22 5.05 -0.11 -6.49
N LEU A 23 3.78 0.09 -6.84
CA LEU A 23 3.28 -0.04 -8.22
C LEU A 23 3.71 1.16 -9.08
N ILE A 24 3.67 2.38 -8.54
CA ILE A 24 4.15 3.58 -9.25
C ILE A 24 5.67 3.51 -9.47
N LEU A 25 6.44 3.22 -8.42
CA LEU A 25 7.90 3.12 -8.52
C LEU A 25 8.33 1.94 -9.39
N GLY A 26 7.74 0.76 -9.19
CA GLY A 26 8.01 -0.43 -9.99
C GLY A 26 7.60 -0.25 -11.46
N GLY A 27 6.49 0.45 -11.71
CA GLY A 27 6.01 0.79 -13.05
C GLY A 27 6.94 1.76 -13.77
N ILE A 28 7.39 2.83 -13.12
CA ILE A 28 8.34 3.80 -13.70
C ILE A 28 9.69 3.12 -13.99
N VAL A 29 10.24 2.38 -13.02
CA VAL A 29 11.50 1.65 -13.21
C VAL A 29 11.37 0.62 -14.33
N GLY A 30 10.24 -0.10 -14.38
CA GLY A 30 9.95 -1.07 -15.42
C GLY A 30 9.80 -0.47 -16.81
N LEU A 31 9.27 0.75 -16.90
CA LEU A 31 9.11 1.50 -18.15
C LEU A 31 10.46 2.00 -18.69
N ILE A 32 11.43 2.30 -17.82
CA ILE A 32 12.79 2.69 -18.23
C ILE A 32 13.60 1.49 -18.76
N ILE A 33 13.33 0.29 -18.25
CA ILE A 33 14.11 -0.93 -18.52
C ILE A 33 13.48 -1.79 -19.64
N ASP A 34 12.42 -1.29 -20.30
CA ASP A 34 11.62 -2.05 -21.31
C ASP A 34 11.10 -3.40 -20.79
N ASN A 35 11.05 -3.57 -19.47
CA ASN A 35 10.66 -4.82 -18.82
C ASN A 35 9.64 -4.54 -17.71
N MET A 36 8.57 -3.86 -18.11
CA MET A 36 7.57 -3.31 -17.22
C MET A 36 6.91 -4.37 -16.33
N ILE A 37 6.63 -5.56 -16.85
CA ILE A 37 5.92 -6.61 -16.09
C ILE A 37 6.74 -7.09 -14.90
N ILE A 38 8.03 -7.34 -15.09
CA ILE A 38 8.89 -7.88 -14.03
C ILE A 38 9.12 -6.84 -12.93
N PHE A 39 9.34 -5.58 -13.30
CA PHE A 39 9.57 -4.50 -12.33
C PHE A 39 8.30 -3.98 -11.68
N ALA A 40 7.18 -3.91 -12.40
CA ALA A 40 5.89 -3.59 -11.80
C ALA A 40 5.45 -4.71 -10.85
N GLY A 41 5.58 -5.98 -11.25
CA GLY A 41 5.31 -7.13 -10.38
C GLY A 41 6.22 -7.16 -9.16
N GLY A 42 7.53 -6.99 -9.36
CA GLY A 42 8.52 -6.92 -8.29
C GLY A 42 8.28 -5.75 -7.33
N GLY A 43 8.07 -4.54 -7.87
CA GLY A 43 7.78 -3.34 -7.08
C GLY A 43 6.48 -3.43 -6.30
N LEU A 44 5.45 -4.09 -6.84
CA LEU A 44 4.18 -4.32 -6.17
C LEU A 44 4.33 -5.31 -5.01
N VAL A 45 5.05 -6.42 -5.20
CA VAL A 45 5.37 -7.38 -4.11
C VAL A 45 6.18 -6.71 -3.01
N LEU A 46 7.19 -5.93 -3.39
CA LEU A 46 8.08 -5.25 -2.45
C LEU A 46 7.35 -4.13 -1.69
N GLY A 47 6.52 -3.35 -2.39
CA GLY A 47 5.67 -2.33 -1.80
C GLY A 47 4.58 -2.89 -0.89
N LEU A 48 3.95 -4.00 -1.27
CA LEU A 48 3.01 -4.73 -0.41
C LEU A 48 3.70 -5.25 0.85
N ALA A 49 4.88 -5.86 0.72
CA ALA A 49 5.63 -6.39 1.86
C ALA A 49 5.99 -5.29 2.87
N ILE A 50 6.48 -4.14 2.39
CA ILE A 50 6.80 -2.98 3.24
C ILE A 50 5.53 -2.38 3.85
N GLY A 51 4.49 -2.18 3.05
CA GLY A 51 3.22 -1.60 3.50
C GLY A 51 2.50 -2.46 4.54
N ALA A 52 2.46 -3.77 4.33
CA ALA A 52 1.90 -4.73 5.27
C ALA A 52 2.76 -4.85 6.54
N ALA A 53 4.09 -4.86 6.39
CA ALA A 53 5.00 -4.86 7.53
C ALA A 53 4.90 -3.59 8.38
N LEU A 54 4.50 -2.46 7.78
CA LEU A 54 4.27 -1.19 8.49
C LEU A 54 2.86 -1.12 9.10
N ASP A 55 1.84 -1.65 8.41
CA ASP A 55 0.47 -1.78 8.93
C ASP A 55 0.41 -2.69 10.16
N SER A 56 1.21 -3.75 10.17
CA SER A 56 1.29 -4.69 11.31
C SER A 56 1.77 -3.99 12.58
N ARG A 57 2.81 -3.16 12.49
CA ARG A 57 3.36 -2.40 13.64
C ARG A 57 2.37 -1.37 14.14
N HIS A 58 1.68 -0.71 13.21
CA HIS A 58 0.68 0.30 13.55
C HIS A 58 -0.58 -0.28 14.20
N LYS A 59 -0.84 -1.58 13.99
CA LYS A 59 -1.88 -2.33 14.73
C LYS A 59 -1.42 -2.75 16.12
N GLU A 60 -0.14 -3.09 16.28
CA GLU A 60 0.47 -3.44 17.57
C GLU A 60 0.53 -2.24 18.52
N ASP A 61 0.80 -1.03 18.01
CA ASP A 61 0.83 0.21 18.82
C ASP A 61 -0.57 0.69 19.30
N ALA A 62 -1.65 0.06 18.83
CA ALA A 62 -3.03 0.39 19.19
C ALA A 62 -3.65 -0.58 20.22
N THR A 63 -2.87 -1.50 20.78
CA THR A 63 -3.27 -2.44 21.86
C THR A 63 -2.60 -2.06 23.17
#